data_AF-A0A933VQE9-F1
#
_entry.id   AF-A0A933VQE9-F1
#
_cell.length_a   1.000
_cell.length_b   1.000
_cell.length_c   1.000
_cell.angle_alpha   90.00
_cell.angle_beta   90.00
_cell.angle_gamma   90.00
#
_symmetry.space_group_name_H-M   'P 1'
#
loop_
_entity.id
_entity.type
_entity.pdbx_description
1 polymer ?
#
loop_
_entity_poly.entity_id
_entity_poly.type
_entity_poly.pdbx_seq_one_letter_code
_entity_poly.pdbx_strand_id
1 'polypeptide(L)'
;MSVYFIVNSTITDPAGLDDYVAAVGPTIAGRDMTLRVVTNEAETVEGQPAGSRVVVIEFPDRDGFRSWYDSPEYQAVIGLRLASTVGFAVLVDGVGGRALVDVARAALPVGGAQILLQEAAKGALTWGFAVRPVSLTLR
;
A
#
# COMPACT_ATOMS: atom_id res chain seq x y z
N MET A 1 3.67 -12.40 -6.80
CA MET A 1 4.37 -11.24 -6.20
C MET A 1 3.28 -10.22 -5.99
N SER A 2 3.11 -9.73 -4.76
CA SER A 2 1.98 -8.85 -4.45
C SER A 2 1.94 -7.64 -5.37
N VAL A 3 0.75 -7.15 -5.66
CA VAL A 3 0.53 -5.90 -6.39
C VAL A 3 -0.36 -4.98 -5.58
N TYR A 4 -0.22 -3.68 -5.80
CA TYR A 4 -0.95 -2.66 -5.06
C TYR A 4 -1.76 -1.80 -6.02
N PHE A 5 -3.07 -1.72 -5.78
CA PHE A 5 -3.94 -0.74 -6.39
C PHE A 5 -3.97 0.51 -5.52
N ILE A 6 -3.45 1.62 -6.05
CA ILE A 6 -3.29 2.88 -5.33
C ILE A 6 -4.20 3.93 -5.97
N VAL A 7 -5.00 4.60 -5.17
CA VAL A 7 -5.87 5.71 -5.59
C VAL A 7 -5.47 6.96 -4.83
N ASN A 8 -5.24 8.07 -5.54
CA ASN A 8 -5.13 9.41 -4.94
C ASN A 8 -6.14 10.34 -5.62
N SER A 9 -6.95 11.02 -4.81
CA SER A 9 -8.10 11.77 -5.33
C SER A 9 -8.57 12.87 -4.39
N THR A 10 -9.31 13.82 -4.93
CA THR A 10 -10.19 14.73 -4.18
C THR A 10 -11.62 14.21 -4.24
N ILE A 11 -12.35 14.33 -3.12
CA ILE A 11 -13.78 14.04 -3.05
C ILE A 11 -14.55 15.27 -3.53
N THR A 12 -15.34 15.12 -4.59
CA THR A 12 -16.20 16.19 -5.13
C THR A 12 -17.66 16.03 -4.73
N ASP A 13 -18.08 14.80 -4.40
CA ASP A 13 -19.41 14.49 -3.88
C ASP A 13 -19.30 13.48 -2.73
N PRO A 14 -19.36 13.93 -1.47
CA PRO A 14 -19.29 13.03 -0.32
C PRO A 14 -20.44 12.02 -0.26
N ALA A 15 -21.66 12.42 -0.62
CA ALA A 15 -22.82 11.54 -0.55
C ALA A 15 -22.74 10.43 -1.62
N GLY A 16 -22.37 10.78 -2.85
CA GLY A 16 -22.13 9.81 -3.91
C GLY A 16 -20.97 8.85 -3.60
N LEU A 17 -19.96 9.31 -2.85
CA LEU A 17 -18.89 8.44 -2.37
C LEU A 17 -19.41 7.46 -1.29
N ASP A 18 -20.28 7.89 -0.39
CA ASP A 18 -20.89 7.01 0.60
C ASP A 18 -21.75 5.92 -0.05
N ASP A 19 -22.52 6.26 -1.09
CA ASP A 19 -23.27 5.30 -1.90
C ASP A 19 -22.32 4.26 -2.55
N TYR A 20 -21.17 4.71 -3.08
CA TYR A 20 -20.14 3.80 -3.58
C TYR A 20 -19.58 2.89 -2.47
N VAL A 21 -19.28 3.43 -1.29
CA VAL A 21 -18.73 2.65 -0.17
C VAL A 21 -19.71 1.58 0.30
N ALA A 22 -21.00 1.89 0.36
CA ALA A 22 -22.04 0.91 0.67
C ALA A 22 -22.14 -0.18 -0.41
N ALA A 23 -22.05 0.21 -1.69
CA ALA A 23 -22.20 -0.71 -2.82
C ALA A 23 -20.95 -1.57 -3.11
N VAL A 24 -19.74 -1.08 -2.79
CA VAL A 24 -18.48 -1.80 -3.07
C VAL A 24 -18.19 -2.90 -2.05
N GLY A 25 -18.70 -2.80 -0.82
CA GLY A 25 -18.46 -3.75 0.26
C GLY A 25 -18.67 -5.23 -0.14
N PRO A 26 -19.82 -5.59 -0.76
CA PRO A 26 -20.07 -6.95 -1.25
C PRO A 26 -19.06 -7.45 -2.29
N THR A 27 -18.46 -6.55 -3.08
CA THR A 27 -17.49 -6.93 -4.14
C THR A 27 -16.14 -7.38 -3.57
N ILE A 28 -15.84 -6.99 -2.34
CA ILE A 28 -14.57 -7.26 -1.64
C ILE A 28 -14.65 -8.60 -0.87
N ALA A 29 -15.83 -8.94 -0.36
CA ALA A 29 -16.03 -10.08 0.52
C ALA A 29 -15.59 -11.41 -0.13
N GLY A 30 -14.82 -12.22 0.61
CA GLY A 30 -14.39 -13.56 0.19
C GLY A 30 -13.28 -13.59 -0.87
N ARG A 31 -12.72 -12.45 -1.25
CA ARG A 31 -11.59 -12.37 -2.18
C ARG A 31 -10.27 -12.20 -1.43
N ASP A 32 -9.20 -12.71 -2.01
CA ASP A 32 -7.84 -12.55 -1.50
C ASP A 32 -7.32 -11.15 -1.86
N MET A 33 -7.78 -10.15 -1.09
CA MET A 33 -7.30 -8.77 -1.17
C MET A 33 -7.27 -8.15 0.23
N THR A 34 -6.33 -7.24 0.46
CA THR A 34 -6.18 -6.57 1.77
C THR A 34 -6.22 -5.06 1.61
N LEU A 35 -7.16 -4.40 2.30
CA LEU A 35 -7.16 -2.94 2.43
C LEU A 35 -6.00 -2.53 3.33
N ARG A 36 -4.98 -1.88 2.77
CA ARG A 36 -3.79 -1.42 3.51
C ARG A 36 -3.96 0.01 4.01
N VAL A 37 -4.59 0.87 3.21
CA VAL A 37 -4.82 2.28 3.53
C VAL A 37 -6.19 2.68 3.01
N VAL A 38 -6.97 3.37 3.85
CA VAL A 38 -8.15 4.14 3.46
C VAL A 38 -8.17 5.42 4.30
N THR A 39 -7.86 6.56 3.70
CA THR A 39 -7.84 7.86 4.38
C THR A 39 -8.36 8.97 3.47
N ASN A 40 -8.97 9.99 4.06
CA ASN A 40 -9.38 11.24 3.39
C ASN A 40 -8.48 12.43 3.75
N GLU A 41 -7.47 12.21 4.60
CA GLU A 41 -6.66 13.26 5.24
C GLU A 41 -5.16 12.99 5.11
N ALA A 42 -4.73 12.44 3.96
CA ALA A 42 -3.30 12.27 3.70
C ALA A 42 -2.57 13.62 3.66
N GLU A 43 -1.49 13.72 4.43
CA GLU A 43 -0.59 14.87 4.42
C GLU A 43 0.30 14.84 3.17
N THR A 44 0.42 15.99 2.49
CA THR A 44 1.34 16.13 1.36
C THR A 44 2.70 16.55 1.88
N VAL A 45 3.67 15.65 1.78
CA VAL A 45 5.06 15.95 2.15
C VAL A 45 5.81 16.63 0.99
N GLU A 46 5.62 16.14 -0.23
CA GLU A 46 6.26 16.66 -1.45
C GLU A 46 5.33 16.55 -2.67
N GLY A 47 5.56 17.40 -3.68
CA GLY A 47 4.83 17.38 -4.94
C GLY A 47 3.44 18.03 -4.90
N GLN A 48 2.57 17.63 -5.84
CA GLN A 48 1.19 18.09 -5.95
C GLN A 48 0.27 16.88 -6.18
N PRO A 49 -0.43 16.38 -5.14
CA PRO A 49 -1.37 15.28 -5.29
C PRO A 49 -2.68 15.75 -5.92
N ALA A 50 -3.47 14.79 -6.41
CA ALA A 50 -4.83 15.06 -6.87
C ALA A 50 -5.79 15.41 -5.72
N GLY A 51 -5.46 15.04 -4.49
CA GLY A 51 -6.22 15.38 -3.28
C GLY A 51 -5.68 14.67 -2.03
N SER A 52 -6.35 14.87 -0.90
CA SER A 52 -5.98 14.27 0.39
C SER A 52 -6.49 12.84 0.57
N ARG A 53 -7.35 12.34 -0.32
CA ARG A 53 -7.84 10.96 -0.23
C ARG A 53 -6.84 9.98 -0.81
N VAL A 54 -6.45 8.98 -0.03
CA VAL A 54 -5.57 7.88 -0.45
C VAL A 54 -6.20 6.53 -0.10
N VAL A 55 -6.22 5.62 -1.08
CA VAL A 55 -6.54 4.19 -0.87
C VAL A 55 -5.43 3.32 -1.42
N VAL A 56 -5.05 2.29 -0.66
CA VAL A 56 -4.12 1.25 -1.09
C VAL A 56 -4.74 -0.11 -0.80
N ILE A 57 -4.88 -0.93 -1.84
CA ILE A 57 -5.38 -2.30 -1.76
C ILE A 57 -4.30 -3.24 -2.28
N GLU A 58 -3.95 -4.24 -1.49
CA GLU A 58 -3.00 -5.29 -1.88
C GLU A 58 -3.74 -6.51 -2.45
N PHE A 59 -3.17 -7.08 -3.50
CA PHE A 59 -3.58 -8.36 -4.10
C PHE A 59 -2.36 -9.29 -4.21
N PRO A 60 -2.56 -10.63 -4.22
CA PRO A 60 -1.48 -11.62 -4.37
C PRO A 60 -0.68 -11.46 -5.67
N ASP A 61 -1.37 -11.04 -6.74
CA ASP A 61 -0.84 -10.83 -8.08
C ASP A 61 -1.82 -9.97 -8.93
N ARG A 62 -1.41 -9.71 -10.18
CA ARG A 62 -2.19 -8.91 -11.14
C ARG A 62 -3.50 -9.60 -11.55
N ASP A 63 -3.55 -10.93 -11.57
CA ASP A 63 -4.75 -11.67 -11.95
C ASP A 63 -5.82 -11.55 -10.87
N GLY A 64 -5.42 -11.58 -9.59
CA GLY A 64 -6.30 -11.28 -8.46
C GLY A 64 -6.92 -9.88 -8.55
N PHE A 65 -6.10 -8.87 -8.89
CA PHE A 65 -6.61 -7.52 -9.14
C PHE A 65 -7.60 -7.49 -10.32
N ARG A 66 -7.25 -8.09 -11.46
CA ARG A 66 -8.10 -8.06 -12.67
C ARG A 66 -9.41 -8.80 -12.47
N SER A 67 -9.37 -9.95 -11.79
CA SER A 67 -10.54 -10.72 -11.40
C SER A 67 -11.54 -9.92 -10.57
N TRP A 68 -11.08 -8.95 -9.77
CA TRP A 68 -11.96 -8.03 -9.04
C TRP A 68 -12.32 -6.79 -9.85
N TYR A 69 -11.34 -6.07 -10.36
CA TYR A 69 -11.57 -4.79 -11.03
C TYR A 69 -12.41 -4.94 -12.29
N ASP A 70 -12.20 -6.00 -13.07
CA ASP A 70 -12.94 -6.24 -14.31
C ASP A 70 -14.22 -7.06 -14.08
N SER A 71 -14.55 -7.38 -12.82
CA SER A 71 -15.75 -8.15 -12.48
C SER A 71 -17.05 -7.39 -12.76
N PRO A 72 -18.13 -8.06 -13.19
CA PRO A 72 -19.43 -7.42 -13.37
C PRO A 72 -19.91 -6.71 -12.10
N GLU A 73 -19.66 -7.28 -10.92
CA GLU A 73 -20.10 -6.74 -9.65
C GLU A 73 -19.39 -5.42 -9.32
N TYR A 74 -18.07 -5.33 -9.55
CA TYR A 74 -17.33 -4.09 -9.32
C TYR A 74 -17.60 -3.04 -10.40
N GLN A 75 -17.69 -3.46 -11.67
CA GLN A 75 -17.99 -2.56 -12.78
C GLN A 75 -19.39 -1.93 -12.67
N ALA A 76 -20.35 -2.62 -12.04
CA ALA A 76 -21.67 -2.07 -11.75
C ALA A 76 -21.64 -0.88 -10.77
N VAL A 77 -20.61 -0.77 -9.91
CA VAL A 77 -20.56 0.24 -8.84
C VAL A 77 -19.46 1.28 -9.02
N ILE A 78 -18.41 1.01 -9.81
CA ILE A 78 -17.26 1.91 -9.97
C ILE A 78 -17.65 3.30 -10.51
N GLY A 79 -18.72 3.39 -11.30
CA GLY A 79 -19.24 4.65 -11.83
C GLY A 79 -19.56 5.67 -10.73
N LEU A 80 -20.08 5.21 -9.58
CA LEU A 80 -20.36 6.06 -8.42
C LEU A 80 -19.08 6.74 -7.90
N ARG A 81 -17.98 5.97 -7.76
CA ARG A 81 -16.69 6.53 -7.34
C ARG A 81 -16.13 7.53 -8.35
N LEU A 82 -16.20 7.20 -9.64
CA LEU A 82 -15.65 8.05 -10.70
C LEU A 82 -16.43 9.36 -10.86
N ALA A 83 -17.73 9.37 -10.56
CA ALA A 83 -18.54 10.59 -10.53
C ALA A 83 -18.28 11.44 -9.27
N SER A 84 -17.91 10.79 -8.15
CA SER A 84 -17.78 11.42 -6.83
C SER A 84 -16.37 11.88 -6.49
N THR A 85 -15.38 11.55 -7.31
CA THR A 85 -13.97 11.84 -7.06
C THR A 85 -13.23 12.24 -8.32
N VAL A 86 -12.23 13.11 -8.17
CA VAL A 86 -11.29 13.48 -9.24
C VAL A 86 -9.88 13.12 -8.81
N GLY A 87 -9.15 12.41 -9.68
CA GLY A 87 -7.77 12.03 -9.42
C GLY A 87 -7.32 10.86 -10.28
N PHE A 88 -6.43 10.04 -9.75
CA PHE A 88 -5.87 8.90 -10.48
C PHE A 88 -5.91 7.63 -9.66
N ALA A 89 -5.79 6.52 -10.39
CA ALA A 89 -5.52 5.22 -9.81
C ALA A 89 -4.44 4.51 -10.63
N VAL A 90 -3.57 3.77 -9.95
CA VAL A 90 -2.48 3.02 -10.58
C VAL A 90 -2.39 1.63 -9.96
N LEU A 91 -1.94 0.66 -10.77
CA LEU A 91 -1.59 -0.68 -10.31
C LEU A 91 -0.08 -0.82 -10.38
N VAL A 92 0.56 -1.08 -9.24
CA VAL A 92 2.02 -1.19 -9.14
C VAL A 92 2.43 -2.55 -8.60
N ASP A 93 3.59 -3.02 -9.03
CA ASP A 93 4.18 -4.26 -8.56
C ASP A 93 4.86 -4.03 -7.20
N GLY A 94 4.61 -4.92 -6.25
CA GLY A 94 5.28 -4.95 -4.97
C GLY A 94 6.72 -5.45 -5.08
N VAL A 95 7.56 -5.09 -4.12
CA VAL A 95 8.94 -5.57 -4.08
C VAL A 95 8.94 -7.02 -3.60
N GLY A 96 9.32 -7.96 -4.47
CA GLY A 96 9.57 -9.35 -4.07
C GLY A 96 10.75 -9.45 -3.09
N GLY A 97 10.79 -10.51 -2.26
CA GLY A 97 11.82 -10.67 -1.22
C GLY A 97 13.28 -10.58 -1.72
N ARG A 98 13.53 -10.88 -3.00
CA ARG A 98 14.85 -10.72 -3.64
C ARG A 98 15.25 -9.26 -3.84
N ALA A 99 14.32 -8.42 -4.29
CA ALA A 99 14.63 -7.01 -4.54
C ALA A 99 14.82 -6.22 -3.23
N LEU A 100 14.17 -6.63 -2.13
CA LEU A 100 14.46 -6.11 -0.78
C LEU A 100 15.89 -6.44 -0.32
N VAL A 101 16.36 -7.66 -0.60
CA VAL A 101 17.75 -8.05 -0.30
C VAL A 101 18.75 -7.22 -1.10
N ASP A 102 18.43 -6.91 -2.36
CA ASP A 102 19.33 -6.12 -3.21
C ASP A 102 19.37 -4.64 -2.80
N VAL A 103 18.24 -4.05 -2.38
CA VAL A 103 18.22 -2.71 -1.75
C VAL A 103 19.02 -2.70 -0.44
N ALA A 104 18.83 -3.70 0.42
CA ALA A 104 19.57 -3.80 1.69
C ALA A 104 21.09 -3.96 1.47
N ARG A 105 21.49 -4.69 0.43
CA ARG A 105 22.90 -4.82 0.02
C ARG A 105 23.49 -3.52 -0.50
N ALA A 106 22.72 -2.74 -1.26
CA ALA A 106 23.18 -1.47 -1.80
C ALA A 106 23.31 -0.37 -0.73
N ALA A 107 22.48 -0.42 0.32
CA ALA A 107 22.45 0.61 1.37
C ALA A 107 23.44 0.38 2.53
N LEU A 108 24.02 -0.81 2.69
CA LEU A 108 24.90 -1.14 3.81
C LEU A 108 26.36 -1.29 3.35
N PRO A 109 27.35 -0.64 4.01
CA PRO A 109 28.75 -0.93 3.77
C PRO A 109 29.04 -2.40 4.07
N VAL A 110 29.93 -2.99 3.27
CA VAL A 110 30.19 -4.43 3.04
C VAL A 110 30.23 -5.33 4.30
N GLY A 111 30.38 -4.79 5.51
CA GLY A 111 30.31 -5.56 6.77
C GLY A 111 28.91 -5.73 7.39
N GLY A 112 27.96 -4.82 7.17
CA GLY A 112 26.64 -4.84 7.82
C GLY A 112 25.65 -5.83 7.18
N ALA A 113 25.76 -6.03 5.87
CA ALA A 113 24.87 -6.93 5.11
C ALA A 113 25.08 -8.41 5.48
N GLN A 114 26.30 -8.82 5.83
CA GLN A 114 26.63 -10.21 6.17
C GLN A 114 25.92 -10.67 7.46
N ILE A 115 25.82 -9.78 8.45
CA ILE A 115 25.19 -10.06 9.76
C ILE A 115 23.67 -10.18 9.60
N LEU A 116 23.04 -9.25 8.86
CA LEU A 116 21.59 -9.30 8.63
C LEU A 116 21.18 -10.48 7.74
N LEU A 117 22.00 -10.87 6.76
CA LEU A 117 21.74 -12.06 5.94
C LEU A 117 21.84 -13.36 6.76
N GLN A 118 22.75 -13.43 7.72
CA GLN A 118 22.84 -14.58 8.64
C GLN A 118 21.63 -14.68 9.58
N GLU A 119 21.09 -13.56 10.06
CA GLU A 119 19.96 -13.55 11.00
C GLU A 119 18.60 -13.70 10.27
N ALA A 120 18.45 -13.15 9.06
CA ALA A 120 17.27 -13.37 8.23
C ALA A 120 17.15 -14.84 7.76
N ALA A 121 18.27 -15.50 7.44
CA ALA A 121 18.30 -16.92 7.09
C ALA A 121 17.96 -17.84 8.28
N LYS A 122 18.09 -17.36 9.52
CA LYS A 122 17.72 -18.09 10.75
C LYS A 122 16.27 -17.84 11.20
N GLY A 123 15.49 -17.05 10.46
CA GLY A 123 14.08 -16.76 10.77
C GLY A 123 13.86 -15.87 12.01
N ALA A 124 14.88 -15.13 12.47
CA ALA A 124 14.88 -14.46 13.77
C ALA A 124 14.50 -12.95 13.73
N LEU A 125 13.93 -12.45 12.63
CA LEU A 125 13.49 -11.06 12.54
C LEU A 125 12.01 -10.90 12.90
N THR A 126 11.70 -10.95 14.20
CA THR A 126 10.53 -10.26 14.76
C THR A 126 10.96 -8.84 15.12
N TRP A 127 10.46 -7.84 14.38
CA TRP A 127 10.76 -6.43 14.62
C TRP A 127 10.19 -5.98 15.97
N GLY A 128 11.07 -5.80 16.97
CA GLY A 128 10.78 -5.13 18.24
C GLY A 128 11.71 -3.93 18.41
N PHE A 129 11.19 -2.72 18.26
CA PHE A 129 11.91 -1.50 18.59
C PHE A 129 12.20 -1.47 20.10
N ALA A 130 13.47 -1.65 20.49
CA ALA A 130 13.99 -1.27 21.79
C ALA A 130 15.19 -0.33 21.57
N VAL A 131 14.90 0.96 21.45
CA VAL A 131 15.92 2.01 21.41
C VAL A 131 16.50 2.12 22.82
N ARG A 132 17.76 1.74 23.04
CA ARG A 132 18.50 2.16 24.25
C ARG A 132 19.20 3.48 23.96
N PRO A 133 19.07 4.52 24.78
CA PRO A 133 19.81 5.76 24.59
C PRO A 133 21.26 5.53 25.00
N VAL A 134 22.20 5.84 24.11
CA VAL A 134 23.62 5.97 24.45
C VAL A 134 23.85 7.44 24.79
N SER A 135 24.04 7.73 26.07
CA SER A 135 24.52 9.03 26.55
C SER A 135 26.01 9.16 26.22
N LEU A 136 26.37 10.14 25.40
CA LEU A 136 27.75 10.48 25.08
C LEU A 136 28.19 11.64 25.98
N THR A 137 28.97 11.33 27.01
CA THR A 137 29.67 12.34 27.82
C THR A 137 31.00 12.65 27.14
N LEU A 138 31.16 13.86 26.62
CA LEU A 138 32.44 14.37 26.11
C LEU A 138 33.28 14.89 27.29
N ARG A 139 34.56 14.51 27.34
CA ARG A 139 35.61 15.20 28.08
C ARG A 139 36.40 16.06 27.11
#